data_AF-F0SA82-F1
#
_entry.id   AF-F0SA82-F1
#
_cell.length_a   1.000
_cell.length_b   1.000
_cell.length_c   1.000
_cell.angle_alpha   90.00
_cell.angle_beta   90.00
_cell.angle_gamma   90.00
#
_symmetry.space_group_name_H-M   'P 1'
#
loop_
_entity.id
_entity.type
_entity.pdbx_description
1 polymer ?
#
loop_
_entity_poly.entity_id
_entity_poly.type
_entity_poly.pdbx_seq_one_letter_code
_entity_poly.pdbx_strand_id
1 'polypeptide(L)'
;MSTEIEANPVHEENEPKPIVKPRNQHLKSADPKKYQFTGRATESEAETINRAIAARKKQLGLSENGGYDVVRLALDMIKHINNDIFSSFKVK
;
A
#
# COMPACT_ATOMS: atom_id res chain seq x y z
N MET A 1 13.00 -39.11 72.08
CA MET A 1 12.92 -37.83 71.36
C MET A 1 12.89 -38.18 69.89
N SER A 2 11.80 -37.83 69.21
CA SER A 2 11.42 -38.37 67.90
C SER A 2 11.75 -37.41 66.76
N THR A 3 12.06 -38.04 65.62
CA THR A 3 11.81 -37.63 64.21
C THR A 3 12.63 -36.53 63.55
N GLU A 4 13.48 -37.01 62.63
CA GLU A 4 13.88 -36.45 61.33
C GLU A 4 12.72 -35.79 60.58
N ILE A 5 12.91 -34.60 60.01
CA ILE A 5 12.26 -34.17 58.75
C ILE A 5 13.25 -33.29 57.97
N GLU A 6 13.73 -33.87 56.88
CA GLU A 6 14.47 -33.27 55.77
C GLU A 6 13.53 -32.34 54.96
N ALA A 7 13.99 -31.13 54.62
CA ALA A 7 13.22 -30.22 53.76
C ALA A 7 14.02 -29.89 52.49
N ASN A 8 13.51 -30.40 51.37
CA ASN A 8 13.99 -30.23 49.99
C ASN A 8 14.17 -28.76 49.57
N PRO A 9 15.13 -28.46 48.67
CA PRO A 9 15.16 -27.17 47.96
C PRO A 9 14.04 -27.13 46.90
N VAL A 10 13.17 -26.14 47.00
CA VAL A 10 12.16 -25.83 45.98
C VAL A 10 12.88 -25.22 44.79
N HIS A 11 13.07 -25.99 43.72
CA HIS A 11 13.38 -25.46 42.40
C HIS A 11 12.12 -24.76 41.87
N GLU A 12 12.09 -23.42 41.90
CA GLU A 12 11.15 -22.65 41.08
C GLU A 12 11.64 -22.66 39.64
N GLU A 13 11.24 -23.69 38.89
CA GLU A 13 11.05 -23.56 37.45
C GLU A 13 9.81 -22.69 37.24
N ASN A 14 9.98 -21.49 36.69
CA ASN A 14 8.85 -20.72 36.17
C ASN A 14 9.15 -20.29 34.73
N GLU A 15 8.45 -20.97 33.84
CA GLU A 15 8.54 -21.02 32.39
C GLU A 15 8.47 -19.63 31.72
N PRO A 16 9.04 -19.46 30.51
CA PRO A 16 8.91 -18.22 29.76
C PRO A 16 7.43 -17.94 29.47
N LYS A 17 6.92 -16.84 30.04
CA LYS A 17 5.55 -16.38 29.81
C LYS A 17 5.25 -16.35 28.30
N PRO A 18 4.11 -16.91 27.84
CA PRO A 18 3.76 -16.91 26.43
C PRO A 18 3.65 -15.47 25.93
N ILE A 19 4.38 -15.16 24.86
CA ILE A 19 4.34 -13.85 24.19
C ILE A 19 2.91 -13.65 23.67
N VAL A 20 2.14 -12.84 24.37
CA VAL A 20 0.78 -12.46 23.98
C VAL A 20 0.88 -11.63 22.71
N LYS A 21 0.64 -12.28 21.57
CA LYS A 21 0.56 -11.55 20.29
C LYS A 21 -0.63 -10.59 20.37
N PRO A 22 -0.46 -9.30 19.98
CA PRO A 22 -1.56 -8.36 19.98
C PRO A 22 -2.68 -8.90 19.09
N ARG A 23 -3.92 -8.84 19.60
CA ARG A 23 -5.14 -9.46 19.05
C ARG A 23 -5.42 -9.13 17.56
N ASN A 24 -4.79 -8.07 17.03
CA ASN A 24 -4.98 -7.55 15.68
C ASN A 24 -3.75 -7.71 14.75
N GLN A 25 -2.79 -8.58 15.08
CA GLN A 25 -1.57 -8.73 14.26
C GLN A 25 -1.85 -9.18 12.80
N HIS A 26 -3.02 -9.76 12.53
CA HIS A 26 -3.46 -10.21 11.21
C HIS A 26 -4.17 -9.12 10.39
N LEU A 27 -4.61 -8.03 11.03
CA LEU A 27 -5.20 -6.88 10.36
C LEU A 27 -4.06 -6.02 9.79
N LYS A 28 -3.44 -6.50 8.70
CA LYS A 28 -2.70 -5.61 7.80
C LYS A 28 -3.73 -4.66 7.21
N SER A 29 -3.96 -3.52 7.84
CA SER A 29 -4.77 -2.45 7.27
C SER A 29 -4.19 -2.16 5.89
N ALA A 30 -5.04 -2.26 4.85
CA ALA A 30 -4.67 -1.84 3.51
C ALA A 30 -4.05 -0.45 3.58
N ASP A 31 -2.89 -0.26 2.93
CA ASP A 31 -2.19 1.02 2.96
C ASP A 31 -3.15 2.12 2.47
N PRO A 32 -3.54 3.07 3.34
CA PRO A 32 -4.53 4.09 2.98
C PRO A 32 -4.04 4.96 1.81
N LYS A 33 -2.72 5.04 1.58
CA LYS A 33 -2.16 5.74 0.41
C LYS A 33 -2.56 5.09 -0.91
N LYS A 34 -2.82 3.77 -0.93
CA LYS A 34 -3.22 3.04 -2.12
C LYS A 34 -4.62 3.43 -2.62
N TYR A 35 -5.45 4.00 -1.73
CA TYR A 35 -6.83 4.41 -2.01
C TYR A 35 -7.08 5.91 -1.88
N GLN A 36 -6.08 6.74 -1.56
CA GLN A 36 -6.29 8.19 -1.41
C GLN A 36 -6.86 8.84 -2.69
N PHE A 37 -6.52 8.31 -3.86
CA PHE A 37 -6.96 8.83 -5.14
C PHE A 37 -8.07 8.00 -5.81
N THR A 38 -8.21 6.73 -5.43
CA THR A 38 -9.21 5.79 -5.96
C THR A 38 -10.31 5.44 -4.95
N GLY A 39 -10.35 6.08 -3.78
CA GLY A 39 -11.27 5.72 -2.69
C GLY A 39 -12.76 5.95 -2.99
N ARG A 40 -13.08 6.65 -4.09
CA ARG A 40 -14.44 6.78 -4.64
C ARG A 40 -14.65 5.99 -5.93
N ALA A 41 -13.58 5.41 -6.47
CA ALA A 41 -13.62 4.60 -7.67
C ALA A 41 -14.06 3.19 -7.31
N THR A 42 -14.85 2.58 -8.18
CA THR A 42 -15.07 1.13 -8.17
C THR A 42 -13.74 0.39 -8.44
N GLU A 43 -13.69 -0.90 -8.12
CA GLU A 43 -12.48 -1.71 -8.32
C GLU A 43 -12.04 -1.71 -9.81
N SER A 44 -13.00 -1.79 -10.74
CA SER A 44 -12.75 -1.76 -12.17
C SER A 44 -12.19 -0.41 -12.66
N GLU A 45 -12.70 0.70 -12.11
CA GLU A 45 -12.18 2.04 -12.39
C GLU A 45 -10.77 2.22 -11.84
N ALA A 46 -10.50 1.75 -10.62
CA ALA A 46 -9.17 1.79 -10.02
C ALA A 46 -8.15 0.99 -10.84
N GLU A 47 -8.51 -0.20 -11.32
CA GLU A 47 -7.67 -0.97 -12.23
C GLU A 47 -7.39 -0.25 -13.54
N THR A 48 -8.41 0.39 -14.12
CA THR A 48 -8.29 1.14 -15.37
C THR A 48 -7.32 2.31 -15.21
N ILE A 49 -7.46 3.07 -14.12
CA ILE A 49 -6.55 4.17 -13.77
C ILE A 49 -5.12 3.66 -13.59
N ASN A 50 -4.93 2.57 -12.85
CA ASN A 50 -3.61 1.99 -12.63
C ASN A 50 -2.96 1.48 -13.93
N ARG A 51 -3.74 0.85 -14.82
CA ARG A 51 -3.26 0.44 -16.15
C ARG A 51 -2.83 1.64 -16.99
N ALA A 52 -3.61 2.72 -16.99
CA ALA A 52 -3.26 3.95 -17.71
C ALA A 52 -1.96 4.60 -17.18
N ILE A 53 -1.82 4.68 -15.85
CA ILE A 53 -0.60 5.16 -15.19
C ILE A 53 0.61 4.30 -15.57
N ALA A 54 0.49 2.98 -15.51
CA ALA A 54 1.57 2.05 -15.84
C ALA A 54 1.99 2.18 -17.32
N ALA A 55 1.02 2.25 -18.23
CA ALA A 55 1.28 2.44 -19.65
C ALA A 55 2.03 3.76 -19.92
N ARG A 56 1.61 4.85 -19.26
CA ARG A 56 2.24 6.16 -19.44
C ARG A 56 3.62 6.24 -18.80
N LYS A 57 3.83 5.65 -17.63
CA LYS A 57 5.17 5.48 -17.02
C LYS A 57 6.13 4.78 -17.98
N LYS A 58 5.68 3.69 -18.62
CA LYS A 58 6.46 2.94 -19.62
C LYS A 58 6.82 3.81 -20.84
N GLN A 59 5.86 4.58 -21.37
CA GLN A 59 6.12 5.50 -22.49
C GLN A 59 7.14 6.60 -22.14
N LEU A 60 7.12 7.08 -20.91
CA LEU A 60 8.04 8.12 -20.43
C LEU A 60 9.39 7.56 -19.94
N GLY A 61 9.59 6.23 -19.96
CA GLY A 61 10.80 5.60 -19.44
C GLY A 61 10.98 5.75 -17.93
N LEU A 62 9.90 5.98 -17.18
CA LEU A 62 9.94 6.16 -15.74
C LEU A 62 10.03 4.81 -15.03
N SER A 63 10.83 4.73 -13.96
CA SER A 63 10.86 3.57 -13.07
C SER A 63 9.49 3.30 -12.47
N GLU A 64 9.23 2.07 -12.00
CA GLU A 64 7.95 1.72 -11.35
C GLU A 64 7.64 2.61 -10.14
N ASN A 65 8.69 2.97 -9.37
CA ASN A 65 8.64 3.92 -8.25
C ASN A 65 8.71 5.39 -8.67
N GLY A 66 8.71 5.66 -9.99
CA GLY A 66 8.66 7.02 -10.52
C GLY A 66 7.37 7.68 -10.07
N GLY A 67 7.48 8.92 -9.59
CA GLY A 67 6.37 9.72 -9.05
C GLY A 67 5.36 10.17 -10.11
N TYR A 68 4.83 9.25 -10.91
CA TYR A 68 3.77 9.49 -11.87
C TYR A 68 2.46 8.97 -11.28
N ASP A 69 1.54 9.89 -11.01
CA ASP A 69 0.28 9.67 -10.35
C ASP A 69 -0.91 10.04 -11.26
N VAL A 70 -2.12 9.94 -10.72
CA VAL A 70 -3.36 10.27 -11.43
C VAL A 70 -3.45 11.75 -11.82
N VAL A 71 -2.85 12.65 -11.04
CA VAL A 71 -2.89 14.09 -11.31
C VAL A 71 -2.04 14.41 -12.52
N ARG A 72 -0.84 13.84 -12.63
CA ARG A 72 0.00 13.96 -13.82
C ARG A 72 -0.65 13.35 -15.05
N LEU A 73 -1.36 12.23 -14.90
CA LEU A 73 -2.14 11.64 -15.98
C LEU A 73 -3.22 12.62 -16.49
N ALA A 74 -3.95 13.28 -15.59
CA ALA A 74 -4.97 14.25 -15.97
C ALA A 74 -4.39 15.50 -16.64
N LEU A 75 -3.26 16.02 -16.15
CA LEU A 75 -2.55 17.15 -16.77
C LEU A 75 -2.04 16.81 -18.18
N ASP A 76 -1.50 15.60 -18.37
CA ASP A 76 -1.09 15.10 -19.69
C ASP A 76 -2.28 15.04 -20.65
N MET A 77 -3.43 14.55 -20.18
CA MET A 77 -4.66 14.50 -20.98
C MET A 77 -5.10 15.91 -21.43
N ILE A 78 -5.12 16.90 -20.52
CA ILE A 78 -5.46 18.29 -20.86
C ILE A 78 -4.47 18.86 -21.89
N LYS A 79 -3.18 18.59 -21.74
CA LYS A 79 -2.15 19.04 -22.70
C LYS A 79 -2.38 18.44 -24.09
N HIS A 80 -2.72 17.16 -24.17
CA HIS A 80 -3.03 16.51 -25.44
C HIS A 80 -4.30 17.09 -26.08
N ILE A 81 -5.36 17.30 -25.30
CA ILE A 81 -6.59 17.94 -25.77
C ILE A 81 -6.29 19.34 -26.32
N ASN A 82 -5.50 20.16 -25.61
CA ASN A 82 -5.11 21.49 -26.08
C ASN A 82 -4.37 21.40 -27.41
N ASN A 83 -3.40 20.50 -27.53
CA ASN A 83 -2.66 20.32 -28.79
C ASN A 83 -3.57 19.88 -29.95
N ASP A 84 -4.53 18.99 -29.72
CA ASP A 84 -5.46 18.50 -30.75
C ASP A 84 -6.46 19.58 -31.20
N ILE A 85 -7.03 20.33 -30.24
CA ILE A 85 -7.94 21.45 -30.54
C ILE A 85 -7.24 22.51 -31.40
N PHE A 86 -5.99 22.87 -31.08
CA PHE A 86 -5.26 23.88 -31.84
C PHE A 86 -4.63 23.33 -33.14
N SER A 87 -4.34 22.03 -33.24
CA SER A 87 -3.77 21.43 -34.46
C SER A 87 -4.80 21.18 -35.57
N SER A 88 -6.08 21.08 -35.23
CA SER A 88 -7.18 20.82 -36.18
C SER A 88 -7.46 22.00 -37.15
N PHE A 89 -6.89 23.18 -36.92
CA PHE A 89 -7.07 24.38 -37.74
C PHE A 89 -5.86 24.73 -38.63
N LYS A 90 -5.08 23.74 -39.08
CA LYS A 90 -4.11 23.98 -40.16
C LYS A 90 -4.86 24.20 -41.48
N VAL A 91 -5.20 25.46 -41.77
CA VAL A 91 -5.62 25.92 -43.10
C VAL A 91 -4.40 25.82 -44.02
N LYS A 92 -4.51 25.01 -45.09
CA LYS A 92 -3.55 24.99 -46.20
C LYS A 92 -3.68 26.24 -47.05
#